data_AF-A0A7C5ILB2-F1
#
_entry.id   AF-A0A7C5ILB2-F1
#
_cell.length_a   1.000
_cell.length_b   1.000
_cell.length_c   1.000
_cell.angle_alpha   90.00
_cell.angle_beta   90.00
_cell.angle_gamma   90.00
#
_symmetry.space_group_name_H-M   'P 1'
#
loop_
_entity.id
_entity.type
_entity.pdbx_description
1 polymer ?
#
loop_
_entity_poly.entity_id
_entity_poly.type
_entity_poly.pdbx_seq_one_letter_code
_entity_poly.pdbx_strand_id
1 'polypeptide(L)'
;MDREQAKELVVKTFEGPFNENKFINFISNLLKRYDREKVLKPRIGIQGITERFLDFISSWERIGRYEDADKKIIDILIVKLKRGTSLYRARLAQRNFVASYLQGKLGTTSEKDAALVAFVDSDENDWRFSFVKMEYRFEKTPSGKVKVKEEFTPAKRWSFLVGPYEKSHTAQSRFVPILEDDNWRPNLSDLERAFDVEVVTKEFFEEYRTLFISTKLELDKIVINNKKVKEEFETKRINTVDFAKKLLGQIVFLYFLQKKGWFGVP
;
A
#
# COMPACT_ATOMS: atom_id res chain seq x y z
N MET A 1 -14.99 -5.53 -18.66
CA MET A 1 -13.85 -5.36 -19.61
C MET A 1 -13.09 -6.67 -19.67
N ASP A 2 -12.33 -6.94 -20.73
CA ASP A 2 -11.49 -8.16 -20.74
C ASP A 2 -10.23 -8.01 -19.87
N ARG A 3 -9.54 -9.13 -19.62
CA ARG A 3 -8.36 -9.19 -18.75
C ARG A 3 -7.18 -8.36 -19.25
N GLU A 4 -6.97 -8.27 -20.56
CA GLU A 4 -5.85 -7.51 -21.14
C GLU A 4 -6.15 -6.01 -21.06
N GLN A 5 -7.39 -5.60 -21.31
CA GLN A 5 -7.86 -4.23 -21.07
C GLN A 5 -7.71 -3.83 -19.60
N ALA A 6 -8.04 -4.74 -18.67
CA ALA A 6 -7.88 -4.51 -17.23
C ALA A 6 -6.40 -4.30 -16.84
N LYS A 7 -5.49 -5.14 -17.35
CA LYS A 7 -4.04 -4.96 -17.15
C LYS A 7 -3.56 -3.62 -17.73
N GLU A 8 -3.97 -3.30 -18.94
CA GLU A 8 -3.58 -2.06 -19.61
C GLU A 8 -4.09 -0.83 -18.84
N LEU A 9 -5.30 -0.87 -18.29
CA LEU A 9 -5.85 0.17 -17.44
C LEU A 9 -5.00 0.38 -16.18
N VAL A 10 -4.59 -0.71 -15.51
CA VAL A 10 -3.72 -0.66 -14.33
C VAL A 10 -2.36 -0.05 -14.70
N VAL A 11 -1.72 -0.51 -15.78
CA VAL A 11 -0.42 0.01 -16.24
C VAL A 11 -0.51 1.49 -16.60
N LYS A 12 -1.50 1.87 -17.42
CA LYS A 12 -1.71 3.27 -17.84
C LYS A 12 -1.89 4.22 -16.66
N THR A 13 -2.52 3.74 -15.60
CA THR A 13 -2.79 4.51 -14.38
C THR A 13 -1.57 4.54 -13.47
N PHE A 14 -0.95 3.40 -13.16
CA PHE A 14 0.01 3.27 -12.06
C PHE A 14 1.49 3.29 -12.45
N GLU A 15 1.86 3.13 -13.73
CA GLU A 15 3.26 3.20 -14.19
C GLU A 15 3.62 4.58 -14.78
N GLY A 16 2.87 5.62 -14.43
CA GLY A 16 3.13 6.99 -14.87
C GLY A 16 2.95 8.01 -13.76
N PRO A 17 3.28 9.30 -14.02
CA PRO A 17 3.02 10.37 -13.08
C PRO A 17 1.52 10.46 -12.77
N PHE A 18 1.18 11.01 -11.61
CA PHE A 18 -0.21 11.16 -11.22
C PHE A 18 -0.98 11.96 -12.27
N ASN A 19 -2.10 11.40 -12.72
CA ASN A 19 -3.01 12.07 -13.63
C ASN A 19 -4.43 11.84 -13.14
N GLU A 20 -5.09 12.93 -12.77
CA GLU A 20 -6.43 12.89 -12.17
C GLU A 20 -7.45 12.18 -13.06
N ASN A 21 -7.45 12.44 -14.37
CA ASN A 21 -8.39 11.81 -15.31
C ASN A 21 -8.16 10.29 -15.39
N LYS A 22 -6.90 9.85 -15.44
CA LYS A 22 -6.57 8.41 -15.42
C LYS A 22 -6.99 7.77 -14.11
N PHE A 23 -6.75 8.44 -12.98
CA PHE A 23 -7.17 7.96 -11.67
C PHE A 23 -8.70 7.85 -11.55
N ILE A 24 -9.44 8.87 -11.98
CA ILE A 24 -10.91 8.85 -12.01
C ILE A 24 -11.43 7.72 -12.91
N ASN A 25 -10.81 7.52 -14.07
CA ASN A 25 -11.16 6.42 -14.96
C ASN A 25 -10.94 5.06 -14.29
N PHE A 26 -9.78 4.87 -13.65
CA PHE A 26 -9.49 3.66 -12.87
C PHE A 26 -10.53 3.44 -11.76
N ILE A 27 -10.83 4.45 -10.94
CA ILE A 27 -11.82 4.35 -9.85
C ILE A 27 -13.21 4.02 -10.38
N SER A 28 -13.60 4.59 -11.52
CA SER A 28 -14.90 4.33 -12.15
C SER A 28 -15.04 2.87 -12.59
N ASN A 29 -13.95 2.26 -13.05
CA ASN A 29 -13.92 0.86 -13.45
C ASN A 29 -13.76 -0.10 -12.26
N LEU A 30 -13.03 0.32 -11.21
CA LEU A 30 -12.86 -0.45 -9.98
C LEU A 30 -14.17 -0.57 -9.20
N LEU A 31 -14.87 0.55 -9.02
CA LEU A 31 -16.10 0.62 -8.22
C LEU A 31 -17.37 0.42 -9.05
N LYS A 32 -17.25 0.39 -10.39
CA LYS A 32 -18.31 0.36 -11.41
C LYS A 32 -19.22 1.60 -11.42
N ARG A 33 -19.55 2.13 -10.24
CA ARG A 33 -20.32 3.37 -10.05
C ARG A 33 -20.03 3.94 -8.66
N TYR A 34 -19.91 5.25 -8.59
CA TYR A 34 -19.86 6.00 -7.33
C TYR A 34 -20.55 7.36 -7.52
N ASP A 35 -21.01 7.97 -6.43
CA ASP A 35 -21.70 9.26 -6.41
C ASP A 35 -20.68 10.41 -6.61
N ARG A 36 -20.75 11.02 -7.80
CA ARG A 36 -19.94 12.18 -8.19
C ARG A 36 -20.57 13.52 -7.77
N GLU A 37 -21.82 13.53 -7.32
CA GLU A 37 -22.44 14.76 -6.79
C GLU A 37 -21.89 15.11 -5.40
N LYS A 38 -21.29 14.13 -4.70
CA LYS A 38 -20.58 14.36 -3.45
C LYS A 38 -19.19 14.97 -3.63
N VAL A 39 -18.80 15.46 -4.81
CA VAL A 39 -17.49 16.10 -4.98
C VAL A 39 -17.31 17.26 -3.99
N LEU A 40 -16.11 17.37 -3.42
CA LEU A 40 -15.66 18.56 -2.70
C LEU A 40 -14.49 19.15 -3.46
N LYS A 41 -14.62 20.43 -3.83
CA LYS A 41 -13.54 21.20 -4.47
C LYS A 41 -12.25 21.16 -3.63
N PRO A 42 -11.08 21.33 -4.25
CA PRO A 42 -9.81 21.42 -3.55
C PRO A 42 -9.85 22.37 -2.36
N ARG A 43 -9.42 21.85 -1.22
CA ARG A 43 -9.28 22.58 0.04
C ARG A 43 -7.80 22.81 0.33
N ILE A 44 -7.47 24.05 0.65
CA ILE A 44 -6.10 24.54 0.87
C ILE A 44 -6.03 25.42 2.11
N GLY A 45 -4.84 25.53 2.69
CA GLY A 45 -4.56 26.42 3.81
C GLY A 45 -5.37 26.14 5.08
N ILE A 46 -5.28 27.06 6.05
CA ILE A 46 -5.87 26.94 7.40
C ILE A 46 -7.40 26.75 7.41
N GLN A 47 -8.10 27.20 6.37
CA GLN A 47 -9.56 27.08 6.26
C GLN A 47 -9.99 25.68 5.79
N GLY A 48 -9.10 24.97 5.11
CA GLY A 48 -9.36 23.66 4.51
C GLY A 48 -8.66 22.49 5.19
N ILE A 49 -7.60 22.78 5.95
CA ILE A 49 -6.68 21.81 6.53
C ILE A 49 -6.39 22.23 7.98
N THR A 50 -6.54 21.29 8.92
CA THR A 50 -6.18 21.52 10.33
C THR A 50 -4.69 21.88 10.45
N GLU A 51 -4.37 22.84 11.32
CA GLU A 51 -3.02 23.40 11.50
C GLU A 51 -1.91 22.35 11.57
N ARG A 52 -2.11 21.30 12.36
CA ARG A 52 -1.15 20.17 12.51
C ARG A 52 -0.78 19.43 11.22
N PHE A 53 -1.56 19.58 10.15
CA PHE A 53 -1.33 18.93 8.85
C PHE A 53 -0.79 19.89 7.80
N LEU A 54 -0.77 21.21 8.06
CA LEU A 54 -0.37 22.21 7.08
C LEU A 54 1.09 22.07 6.65
N ASP A 55 1.96 21.55 7.50
CA ASP A 55 3.37 21.34 7.15
C ASP A 55 3.58 20.16 6.19
N PHE A 56 2.57 19.30 6.04
CA PHE A 56 2.66 18.06 5.27
C PHE A 56 1.74 18.03 4.05
N ILE A 57 0.58 18.68 4.11
CA ILE A 57 -0.46 18.61 3.09
C ILE A 57 -0.61 19.99 2.46
N SER A 58 -0.48 20.05 1.13
CA SER A 58 -0.66 21.28 0.35
C SER A 58 -2.13 21.48 0.02
N SER A 59 -2.80 20.43 -0.44
CA SER A 59 -4.23 20.44 -0.76
C SER A 59 -4.85 19.05 -0.64
N TRP A 60 -6.17 19.00 -0.55
CA TRP A 60 -6.91 17.76 -0.73
C TRP A 60 -8.29 18.03 -1.32
N GLU A 61 -8.88 17.01 -1.94
CA GLU A 61 -10.23 17.05 -2.50
C GLU A 61 -10.91 15.69 -2.39
N ARG A 62 -12.24 15.70 -2.52
CA ARG A 62 -13.04 14.48 -2.64
C ARG A 62 -13.61 14.43 -4.05
N ILE A 63 -13.24 13.40 -4.82
CA ILE A 63 -13.73 13.21 -6.18
C ILE A 63 -15.06 12.46 -6.25
N GLY A 64 -15.49 11.86 -5.14
CA GLY A 64 -16.82 11.28 -5.00
C GLY A 64 -16.95 10.38 -3.78
N ARG A 65 -18.10 9.72 -3.69
CA ARG A 65 -18.45 8.79 -2.62
C ARG A 65 -18.96 7.48 -3.18
N TYR A 66 -18.49 6.38 -2.62
CA TYR A 66 -19.02 5.06 -2.88
C TYR A 66 -19.75 4.56 -1.64
N GLU A 67 -20.91 3.94 -1.87
CA GLU A 67 -21.67 3.22 -0.86
C GLU A 67 -21.78 1.78 -1.36
N ASP A 68 -21.28 0.83 -0.56
CA ASP A 68 -21.36 -0.59 -0.92
C ASP A 68 -22.74 -1.19 -0.61
N ALA A 69 -22.93 -2.47 -0.93
CA ALA A 69 -24.18 -3.18 -0.69
C ALA A 69 -24.56 -3.27 0.82
N ASP A 70 -23.57 -3.16 1.71
CA ASP A 70 -23.72 -3.17 3.17
C ASP A 70 -23.89 -1.76 3.75
N LYS A 71 -24.13 -0.75 2.89
CA LYS A 71 -24.28 0.68 3.22
C LYS A 71 -23.03 1.29 3.87
N LYS A 72 -21.85 0.72 3.63
CA LYS A 72 -20.58 1.27 4.10
C LYS A 72 -20.15 2.43 3.22
N ILE A 73 -19.77 3.54 3.85
CA ILE A 73 -19.41 4.77 3.15
C ILE A 73 -17.90 4.81 2.93
N ILE A 74 -17.50 4.90 1.66
CA ILE A 74 -16.12 4.97 1.22
C ILE A 74 -15.93 6.22 0.37
N ASP A 75 -15.23 7.22 0.90
CA ASP A 75 -14.95 8.45 0.15
C ASP A 75 -13.67 8.29 -0.69
N ILE A 76 -13.65 8.86 -1.90
CA ILE A 76 -12.47 8.82 -2.77
C ILE A 76 -11.79 10.19 -2.74
N LEU A 77 -10.53 10.20 -2.32
CA LEU A 77 -9.76 11.42 -2.05
C LEU A 77 -8.51 11.52 -2.91
N ILE A 78 -8.15 12.75 -3.26
CA ILE A 78 -6.82 13.11 -3.76
C ILE A 78 -6.19 14.03 -2.71
N VAL A 79 -4.97 13.72 -2.29
CA VAL A 79 -4.23 14.47 -1.26
C VAL A 79 -2.86 14.82 -1.82
N LYS A 80 -2.62 16.10 -2.06
CA LYS A 80 -1.31 16.61 -2.51
C LYS A 80 -0.45 16.94 -1.29
N LEU A 81 0.81 16.50 -1.33
CA LEU A 81 1.78 16.68 -0.26
C LEU A 81 2.63 17.94 -0.51
N LYS A 82 3.25 18.48 0.55
CA LYS A 82 4.21 19.58 0.42
C LYS A 82 5.59 19.09 -0.02
N ARG A 83 6.30 19.92 -0.79
CA ARG A 83 7.66 19.64 -1.26
C ARG A 83 8.62 19.37 -0.08
N GLY A 84 9.43 18.33 -0.20
CA GLY A 84 10.39 17.91 0.84
C GLY A 84 9.80 16.98 1.92
N THR A 85 8.48 16.79 1.95
CA THR A 85 7.85 15.77 2.79
C THR A 85 7.78 14.45 2.02
N SER A 86 8.89 13.71 1.97
CA SER A 86 8.93 12.43 1.23
C SER A 86 7.76 11.52 1.62
N LEU A 87 7.22 10.76 0.65
CA LEU A 87 6.23 9.69 0.87
C LEU A 87 6.63 8.69 1.97
N TYR A 88 7.93 8.61 2.29
CA TYR A 88 8.47 7.78 3.36
C TYR A 88 8.35 8.43 4.76
N ARG A 89 8.65 9.73 4.88
CA ARG A 89 8.68 10.47 6.15
C ARG A 89 7.29 10.91 6.64
N ALA A 90 6.29 10.99 5.75
CA ALA A 90 4.95 11.48 6.09
C ALA A 90 3.88 10.39 6.36
N ARG A 91 4.26 9.11 6.48
CA ARG A 91 3.29 8.00 6.60
C ARG A 91 2.32 8.15 7.77
N LEU A 92 2.82 8.57 8.93
CA LEU A 92 2.00 8.81 10.12
C LEU A 92 1.05 10.01 9.91
N ALA A 93 1.56 11.11 9.34
CA ALA A 93 0.77 12.31 9.05
C ALA A 93 -0.36 12.03 8.05
N GLN A 94 -0.06 11.35 6.94
CA GLN A 94 -1.04 10.90 5.93
C GLN A 94 -2.15 10.06 6.55
N ARG A 95 -1.79 9.06 7.36
CA ARG A 95 -2.75 8.19 8.04
C ARG A 95 -3.62 8.97 9.02
N ASN A 96 -3.01 9.83 9.84
CA ASN A 96 -3.73 10.61 10.85
C ASN A 96 -4.64 11.66 10.20
N PHE A 97 -4.24 12.22 9.07
CA PHE A 97 -5.07 13.11 8.26
C PHE A 97 -6.33 12.39 7.80
N VAL A 98 -6.19 11.25 7.14
CA VAL A 98 -7.35 10.49 6.65
C VAL A 98 -8.21 10.00 7.81
N ALA A 99 -7.62 9.56 8.93
CA ALA A 99 -8.39 9.20 10.11
C ALA A 99 -9.22 10.39 10.66
N SER A 100 -8.67 11.61 10.66
CA SER A 100 -9.40 12.82 11.07
C SER A 100 -10.55 13.14 10.12
N TYR A 101 -10.32 12.93 8.82
CA TYR A 101 -11.34 13.07 7.79
C TYR A 101 -12.50 12.06 7.99
N LEU A 102 -12.16 10.78 8.18
CA LEU A 102 -13.14 9.70 8.36
C LEU A 102 -13.98 9.90 9.63
N GLN A 103 -13.41 10.49 10.67
CA GLN A 103 -14.11 10.85 11.92
C GLN A 103 -14.99 12.10 11.82
N GLY A 104 -15.09 12.74 10.65
CA GLY A 104 -15.84 14.00 10.53
C GLY A 104 -15.21 15.18 11.30
N LYS A 105 -13.92 15.10 11.62
CA LYS A 105 -13.17 16.18 12.29
C LYS A 105 -12.51 17.14 11.31
N LEU A 106 -12.46 16.76 10.03
CA LEU A 106 -11.81 17.52 8.98
C LEU A 106 -12.65 17.50 7.71
N GLY A 107 -13.05 18.69 7.22
CA GLY A 107 -13.63 18.87 5.89
C GLY A 107 -15.05 18.36 5.69
N THR A 108 -15.53 17.51 6.59
CA THR A 108 -16.88 16.93 6.62
C THR A 108 -17.29 16.75 8.08
N THR A 109 -18.59 16.70 8.36
CA THR A 109 -19.14 16.51 9.73
C THR A 109 -19.66 15.09 10.01
N SER A 110 -19.92 14.29 8.98
CA SER A 110 -20.32 12.89 9.15
C SER A 110 -19.11 11.94 9.27
N GLU A 111 -19.35 10.75 9.82
CA GLU A 111 -18.36 9.66 9.87
C GLU A 111 -18.45 8.74 8.64
N LYS A 112 -17.31 8.13 8.28
CA LYS A 112 -17.10 7.27 7.09
C LYS A 112 -16.39 6.00 7.54
N ASP A 113 -16.68 4.90 6.87
CA ASP A 113 -16.03 3.61 7.17
C ASP A 113 -14.59 3.55 6.61
N ALA A 114 -14.37 4.08 5.41
CA ALA A 114 -13.05 4.07 4.76
C ALA A 114 -12.85 5.18 3.72
N ALA A 115 -11.62 5.26 3.20
CA ALA A 115 -11.28 6.07 2.05
C ALA A 115 -10.30 5.37 1.11
N LEU A 116 -10.51 5.56 -0.19
CA LEU A 116 -9.52 5.32 -1.24
C LEU A 116 -8.80 6.64 -1.51
N VAL A 117 -7.48 6.66 -1.41
CA VAL A 117 -6.71 7.90 -1.39
C VAL A 117 -5.55 7.83 -2.36
N ALA A 118 -5.47 8.81 -3.27
CA ALA A 118 -4.25 9.10 -4.02
C ALA A 118 -3.42 10.14 -3.25
N PHE A 119 -2.30 9.71 -2.67
CA PHE A 119 -1.30 10.62 -2.08
C PHE A 119 -0.28 10.99 -3.14
N VAL A 120 -0.25 12.26 -3.53
CA VAL A 120 0.55 12.75 -4.65
C VAL A 120 1.67 13.63 -4.13
N ASP A 121 2.93 13.31 -4.46
CA ASP A 121 4.05 14.20 -4.13
C ASP A 121 3.96 15.49 -4.98
N SER A 122 4.64 16.52 -4.51
CA SER A 122 4.73 17.85 -5.11
C SER A 122 5.27 17.88 -6.55
N ASP A 123 6.04 16.87 -6.97
CA ASP A 123 6.55 16.74 -8.35
C ASP A 123 5.66 15.83 -9.22
N GLU A 124 4.59 15.27 -8.64
CA GLU A 124 3.60 14.38 -9.25
C GLU A 124 4.16 13.09 -9.89
N ASN A 125 5.47 12.87 -9.83
CA ASN A 125 6.10 11.64 -10.32
C ASN A 125 5.83 10.49 -9.37
N ASP A 126 6.06 10.72 -8.08
CA ASP A 126 5.85 9.70 -7.05
C ASP A 126 4.49 9.89 -6.39
N TRP A 127 3.70 8.82 -6.38
CA TRP A 127 2.42 8.83 -5.68
C TRP A 127 2.09 7.46 -5.09
N ARG A 128 1.09 7.44 -4.21
CA ARG A 128 0.60 6.20 -3.59
C ARG A 128 -0.89 6.11 -3.72
N PHE A 129 -1.34 4.93 -4.11
CA PHE A 129 -2.74 4.57 -3.99
C PHE A 129 -2.92 3.80 -2.68
N SER A 130 -3.76 4.34 -1.80
CA SER A 130 -3.94 3.85 -0.44
C SER A 130 -5.39 3.53 -0.14
N PHE A 131 -5.61 2.48 0.65
CA PHE A 131 -6.88 2.21 1.32
C PHE A 131 -6.69 2.46 2.82
N VAL A 132 -7.55 3.30 3.39
CA VAL A 132 -7.54 3.63 4.82
C VAL A 132 -8.91 3.31 5.40
N LYS A 133 -8.95 2.49 6.44
CA LYS A 133 -10.20 2.05 7.08
C LYS A 133 -10.21 2.39 8.56
N MET A 134 -11.37 2.77 9.07
CA MET A 134 -11.59 2.93 10.50
C MET A 134 -11.59 1.56 11.21
N GLU A 135 -10.77 1.43 12.26
CA GLU A 135 -10.82 0.28 13.15
C GLU A 135 -11.54 0.65 14.44
N TYR A 136 -12.49 -0.19 14.84
CA TYR A 136 -13.21 -0.09 16.11
C TYR A 136 -12.71 -1.20 17.04
N ARG A 137 -12.38 -0.87 18.30
CA ARG A 137 -12.16 -1.87 19.36
C ARG A 137 -13.43 -2.02 20.18
N PHE A 138 -13.81 -3.26 20.45
CA PHE A 138 -14.87 -3.58 21.39
C PHE A 138 -14.24 -3.87 22.75
N GLU A 139 -14.39 -2.96 23.73
CA GLU A 139 -14.01 -3.25 25.11
C GLU A 139 -15.19 -3.87 25.86
N LYS A 140 -14.99 -5.06 26.45
CA LYS A 140 -15.95 -5.62 27.41
C LYS A 140 -15.75 -4.90 28.74
N THR A 141 -16.81 -4.35 29.33
CA THR A 141 -16.73 -3.82 30.69
C THR A 141 -16.58 -4.98 31.69
N PRO A 142 -16.04 -4.73 32.90
CA PRO A 142 -15.94 -5.75 33.96
C PRO A 142 -17.29 -6.41 34.32
N SER A 143 -18.41 -5.77 33.98
CA SER A 143 -19.79 -6.26 34.16
C SER A 143 -20.33 -7.12 33.00
N GLY A 144 -19.51 -7.50 32.02
CA GLY A 144 -19.91 -8.35 30.90
C GLY A 144 -20.76 -7.65 29.82
N LYS A 145 -21.09 -6.37 29.97
CA LYS A 145 -21.72 -5.57 28.92
C LYS A 145 -20.65 -5.14 27.89
N VAL A 146 -20.89 -5.44 26.62
CA VAL A 146 -20.09 -4.90 25.52
C VAL A 146 -20.43 -3.41 25.42
N LYS A 147 -19.55 -2.54 25.94
CA LYS A 147 -19.63 -1.12 25.64
C LYS A 147 -18.78 -0.96 24.39
N VAL A 148 -19.39 -0.58 23.27
CA VAL A 148 -18.60 -0.09 22.14
C VAL A 148 -17.96 1.20 22.65
N LYS A 149 -16.76 1.09 23.21
CA LYS A 149 -15.89 2.23 23.33
C LYS A 149 -15.41 2.47 21.92
N GLU A 150 -15.93 3.50 21.29
CA GLU A 150 -15.37 4.12 20.10
C GLU A 150 -14.01 4.74 20.43
N GLU A 151 -13.12 4.00 21.09
CA GLU A 151 -11.72 4.33 21.19
C GLU A 151 -11.15 4.04 19.81
N PHE A 152 -11.15 5.10 18.99
CA PHE A 152 -10.58 5.12 17.67
C PHE A 152 -9.14 4.61 17.72
N THR A 153 -8.94 3.36 17.33
CA THR A 153 -7.61 2.85 17.07
C THR A 153 -7.01 3.53 15.84
N PRO A 154 -5.68 3.56 15.71
CA PRO A 154 -5.05 4.14 14.54
C PRO A 154 -5.55 3.44 13.27
N ALA A 155 -6.13 4.19 12.33
CA ALA A 155 -6.68 3.63 11.09
C ALA A 155 -5.67 2.69 10.41
N LYS A 156 -6.11 1.50 9.97
CA LYS A 156 -5.24 0.65 9.16
C LYS A 156 -5.10 1.25 7.77
N ARG A 157 -3.88 1.22 7.25
CA ARG A 157 -3.55 1.73 5.93
C ARG A 157 -2.74 0.71 5.17
N TRP A 158 -3.24 0.39 4.00
CA TRP A 158 -2.56 -0.38 2.98
C TRP A 158 -2.28 0.51 1.78
N SER A 159 -1.18 0.28 1.07
CA SER A 159 -0.78 1.19 -0.01
C SER A 159 0.07 0.50 -1.06
N PHE A 160 -0.22 0.83 -2.32
CA PHE A 160 0.66 0.57 -3.45
C PHE A 160 1.53 1.81 -3.67
N LEU A 161 2.84 1.59 -3.81
CA LEU A 161 3.74 2.59 -4.38
C LEU A 161 3.65 2.49 -5.90
N VAL A 162 3.38 3.62 -6.54
CA VAL A 162 3.09 3.72 -7.98
C VAL A 162 3.77 4.97 -8.54
N GLY A 163 4.01 4.99 -9.84
CA GLY A 163 4.75 6.07 -10.50
C GLY A 163 5.58 5.58 -11.69
N PRO A 164 6.27 6.49 -12.39
CA PRO A 164 7.08 6.19 -13.58
C PRO A 164 8.17 5.14 -13.37
N TYR A 165 8.66 5.01 -12.14
CA TYR A 165 9.78 4.14 -11.77
C TYR A 165 9.31 2.84 -11.07
N GLU A 166 8.01 2.63 -10.96
CA GLU A 166 7.42 1.51 -10.23
C GLU A 166 6.73 0.54 -11.17
N LYS A 167 6.92 -0.77 -10.94
CA LYS A 167 6.19 -1.81 -11.67
C LYS A 167 4.87 -2.14 -10.99
N SER A 168 3.83 -2.30 -11.79
CA SER A 168 2.47 -2.47 -11.29
C SER A 168 2.04 -3.94 -11.09
N HIS A 169 2.95 -4.93 -11.16
CA HIS A 169 2.61 -6.37 -11.08
C HIS A 169 1.72 -6.73 -9.89
N THR A 170 2.05 -6.25 -8.69
CA THR A 170 1.24 -6.49 -7.49
C THR A 170 -0.12 -5.82 -7.58
N ALA A 171 -0.20 -4.61 -8.13
CA ALA A 171 -1.48 -3.93 -8.32
C ALA A 171 -2.34 -4.67 -9.37
N GLN A 172 -1.72 -5.16 -10.45
CA GLN A 172 -2.40 -5.96 -11.47
C GLN A 172 -2.99 -7.24 -10.87
N SER A 173 -2.21 -8.01 -10.10
CA SER A 173 -2.70 -9.26 -9.51
C SER A 173 -3.86 -9.06 -8.53
N ARG A 174 -3.99 -7.87 -7.94
CA ARG A 174 -5.05 -7.53 -6.99
C ARG A 174 -6.28 -6.90 -7.61
N PHE A 175 -6.10 -6.00 -8.58
CA PHE A 175 -7.22 -5.25 -9.16
C PHE A 175 -7.78 -5.87 -10.43
N VAL A 176 -6.98 -6.60 -11.24
CA VAL A 176 -7.46 -7.22 -12.48
C VAL A 176 -8.67 -8.14 -12.25
N PRO A 177 -8.70 -9.00 -11.20
CA PRO A 177 -9.88 -9.84 -10.93
C PRO A 177 -11.16 -9.05 -10.66
N ILE A 178 -11.06 -7.85 -10.07
CA ILE A 178 -12.21 -6.97 -9.81
C ILE A 178 -12.60 -6.19 -11.08
N LEU A 179 -11.60 -5.80 -11.87
CA LEU A 179 -11.80 -5.03 -13.09
C LEU A 179 -12.47 -5.86 -14.20
N GLU A 180 -12.09 -7.13 -14.36
CA GLU A 180 -12.60 -8.00 -15.43
C GLU A 180 -14.07 -8.43 -15.24
N ASP A 181 -14.58 -8.44 -14.01
CA ASP A 181 -15.99 -8.67 -13.71
C ASP A 181 -16.77 -7.35 -13.68
N ASP A 182 -17.51 -7.03 -14.74
CA ASP A 182 -18.31 -5.80 -14.83
C ASP A 182 -19.51 -5.76 -13.88
N ASN A 183 -19.95 -6.91 -13.36
CA ASN A 183 -21.07 -7.01 -12.43
C ASN A 183 -20.63 -6.94 -10.97
N TRP A 184 -19.34 -7.21 -10.69
CA TRP A 184 -18.82 -7.15 -9.34
C TRP A 184 -18.60 -5.71 -8.88
N ARG A 185 -19.45 -5.29 -7.94
CA ARG A 185 -19.26 -4.08 -7.14
C ARG A 185 -18.58 -4.46 -5.82
N PRO A 186 -17.30 -4.12 -5.61
CA PRO A 186 -16.57 -4.58 -4.44
C PRO A 186 -17.14 -3.96 -3.17
N ASN A 187 -17.34 -4.76 -2.12
CA ASN A 187 -17.67 -4.23 -0.80
C ASN A 187 -16.40 -3.78 -0.05
N LEU A 188 -16.57 -3.20 1.14
CA LEU A 188 -15.47 -2.75 1.98
C LEU A 188 -14.42 -3.87 2.22
N SER A 189 -14.86 -5.11 2.42
CA SER A 189 -13.97 -6.25 2.68
C SER A 189 -13.21 -6.72 1.43
N ASP A 190 -13.82 -6.60 0.25
CA ASP A 190 -13.16 -6.91 -1.03
C ASP A 190 -12.08 -5.87 -1.33
N LEU A 191 -12.36 -4.59 -1.09
CA LEU A 191 -11.37 -3.53 -1.18
C LEU A 191 -10.23 -3.72 -0.17
N GLU A 192 -10.56 -4.07 1.08
CA GLU A 192 -9.54 -4.40 2.08
C GLU A 192 -8.63 -5.54 1.59
N ARG A 193 -9.21 -6.64 1.10
CA ARG A 193 -8.45 -7.80 0.58
C ARG A 193 -7.61 -7.46 -0.65
N ALA A 194 -8.10 -6.58 -1.53
CA ALA A 194 -7.35 -6.14 -2.70
C ALA A 194 -6.09 -5.34 -2.30
N PHE A 195 -6.17 -4.61 -1.19
CA PHE A 195 -5.06 -3.81 -0.68
C PHE A 195 -4.18 -4.55 0.35
N ASP A 196 -4.69 -5.60 0.98
CA ASP A 196 -3.96 -6.44 1.93
C ASP A 196 -2.96 -7.35 1.21
N VAL A 197 -1.91 -6.73 0.69
CA VAL A 197 -0.77 -7.42 0.10
C VAL A 197 0.07 -7.97 1.24
N GLU A 198 0.13 -9.30 1.35
CA GLU A 198 1.08 -9.98 2.23
C GLU A 198 2.48 -9.36 2.07
N VAL A 199 3.11 -9.03 3.21
CA VAL A 199 4.43 -8.38 3.26
C VAL A 199 5.49 -9.17 2.46
N VAL A 200 5.24 -10.48 2.28
CA VAL A 200 5.98 -11.37 1.40
C VAL A 200 4.95 -12.14 0.56
N THR A 201 4.98 -11.99 -0.76
CA THR A 201 4.08 -12.76 -1.63
C THR A 201 4.45 -14.24 -1.57
N LYS A 202 3.47 -15.14 -1.65
CA LYS A 202 3.72 -16.58 -1.80
C LYS A 202 4.72 -16.87 -2.94
N GLU A 203 4.60 -16.14 -4.04
CA GLU A 203 5.53 -16.21 -5.17
C GLU A 203 6.97 -15.86 -4.77
N PHE A 204 7.21 -14.73 -4.10
CA PHE A 204 8.54 -14.38 -3.59
C PHE A 204 9.07 -15.47 -2.66
N PHE A 205 8.24 -16.00 -1.78
CA PHE A 205 8.67 -17.06 -0.86
C PHE A 205 9.11 -18.32 -1.61
N GLU A 206 8.34 -18.78 -2.60
CA GLU A 206 8.71 -19.97 -3.37
C GLU A 206 9.94 -19.74 -4.26
N GLU A 207 10.09 -18.56 -4.87
CA GLU A 207 11.29 -18.19 -5.62
C GLU A 207 12.53 -18.11 -4.71
N TYR A 208 12.39 -17.45 -3.54
CA TYR A 208 13.46 -17.36 -2.54
C TYR A 208 13.85 -18.75 -2.01
N ARG A 209 12.86 -19.62 -1.79
CA ARG A 209 13.09 -21.02 -1.39
C ARG A 209 13.83 -21.79 -2.47
N THR A 210 13.46 -21.62 -3.74
CA THR A 210 14.13 -22.25 -4.88
C THR A 210 15.57 -21.78 -5.01
N LEU A 211 15.81 -20.48 -4.84
CA LEU A 211 17.14 -19.90 -4.80
C LEU A 211 17.97 -20.42 -3.62
N PHE A 212 17.36 -20.57 -2.45
CA PHE A 212 18.01 -21.16 -1.28
C PHE A 212 18.43 -22.61 -1.53
N ILE A 213 17.55 -23.44 -2.08
CA ILE A 213 17.83 -24.85 -2.37
C ILE A 213 18.99 -24.95 -3.37
N SER A 214 18.92 -24.22 -4.48
CA SER A 214 19.99 -24.23 -5.50
C SER A 214 21.33 -23.75 -4.93
N THR A 215 21.35 -22.63 -4.20
CA THR A 215 22.56 -22.09 -3.55
C THR A 215 23.18 -23.11 -2.60
N LYS A 216 22.36 -23.77 -1.78
CA LYS A 216 22.84 -24.78 -0.82
C LYS A 216 23.43 -25.99 -1.55
N LEU A 217 22.77 -26.48 -2.61
CA LEU A 217 23.26 -27.61 -3.40
C LEU A 217 24.59 -27.30 -4.09
N GLU A 218 24.75 -26.11 -4.68
CA GLU A 218 26.02 -25.70 -5.26
C GLU A 218 27.12 -25.53 -4.19
N LEU A 219 26.77 -24.99 -3.02
CA LEU A 219 27.70 -24.88 -1.91
C LEU A 219 28.19 -26.25 -1.41
N ASP A 220 27.28 -27.23 -1.29
CA ASP A 220 27.65 -28.60 -0.91
C ASP A 220 28.64 -29.20 -1.93
N LYS A 221 28.40 -29.00 -3.23
CA LYS A 221 29.32 -29.48 -4.29
C LYS A 221 30.70 -28.86 -4.14
N ILE A 222 30.78 -27.56 -3.86
CA ILE A 222 32.07 -26.87 -3.64
C ILE A 222 32.78 -27.44 -2.41
N VAL A 223 32.08 -27.62 -1.29
CA VAL A 223 32.63 -28.17 -0.04
C VAL A 223 33.11 -29.61 -0.24
N ILE A 224 32.41 -30.42 -1.04
CA ILE A 224 32.82 -31.81 -1.32
C ILE A 224 34.07 -31.86 -2.21
N ASN A 225 34.13 -31.02 -3.24
CA ASN A 225 35.17 -31.11 -4.27
C ASN A 225 36.44 -30.29 -3.97
N ASN A 226 36.36 -29.31 -3.06
CA ASN A 226 37.51 -28.46 -2.72
C ASN A 226 38.00 -28.75 -1.29
N LYS A 227 39.12 -29.47 -1.18
CA LYS A 227 39.72 -29.88 0.09
C LYS A 227 39.99 -28.69 1.04
N LYS A 228 40.49 -27.57 0.52
CA LYS A 228 40.78 -26.37 1.32
C LYS A 228 39.51 -25.74 1.89
N VAL A 229 38.45 -25.67 1.09
CA VAL A 229 37.14 -25.16 1.55
C VAL A 229 36.52 -26.11 2.57
N LYS A 230 36.62 -27.41 2.33
CA LYS A 230 36.13 -28.44 3.27
C LYS A 230 36.77 -28.31 4.65
N GLU A 231 38.10 -28.27 4.70
CA GLU A 231 38.88 -28.11 5.94
C GLU A 231 38.50 -26.83 6.68
N GLU A 232 38.31 -25.71 5.96
CA GLU A 232 37.87 -24.45 6.54
C GLU A 232 36.47 -24.55 7.18
N PHE A 233 35.52 -25.17 6.46
CA PHE A 233 34.15 -25.37 6.94
C PHE A 233 34.10 -26.27 8.18
N GLU A 234 34.88 -27.36 8.19
CA GLU A 234 35.00 -28.27 9.33
C GLU A 234 35.65 -27.57 10.53
N THR A 235 36.77 -26.88 10.33
CA THR A 235 37.51 -26.18 11.40
C THR A 235 36.67 -25.09 12.04
N LYS A 236 35.94 -24.31 11.22
CA LYS A 236 35.07 -23.23 11.70
C LYS A 236 33.66 -23.70 12.09
N ARG A 237 33.38 -25.01 11.99
CA ARG A 237 32.06 -25.62 12.27
C ARG A 237 30.93 -24.93 11.50
N ILE A 238 31.18 -24.60 10.25
CA ILE A 238 30.23 -23.91 9.38
C ILE A 238 29.28 -24.93 8.76
N ASN A 239 27.99 -24.75 9.00
CA ASN A 239 26.96 -25.52 8.33
C ASN A 239 26.57 -24.88 6.99
N THR A 240 26.51 -25.67 5.90
CA THR A 240 26.19 -25.16 4.55
C THR A 240 24.77 -24.58 4.46
N VAL A 241 23.81 -25.12 5.22
CA VAL A 241 22.45 -24.58 5.33
C VAL A 241 22.47 -23.19 5.95
N ASP A 242 23.15 -23.02 7.08
CA ASP A 242 23.21 -21.73 7.77
C ASP A 242 24.00 -20.69 6.99
N PHE A 243 25.07 -21.12 6.31
CA PHE A 243 25.83 -20.26 5.42
C PHE A 243 24.96 -19.74 4.27
N ALA A 244 24.25 -20.63 3.57
CA ALA A 244 23.36 -20.24 2.47
C ALA A 244 22.24 -19.30 2.94
N LYS A 245 21.62 -19.56 4.11
CA LYS A 245 20.62 -18.67 4.70
C LYS A 245 21.19 -17.28 5.00
N LYS A 246 22.38 -17.21 5.61
CA LYS A 246 23.04 -15.94 5.93
C LYS A 246 23.41 -15.16 4.68
N LEU A 247 23.97 -15.83 3.68
CA LEU A 247 24.35 -15.23 2.40
C LEU A 247 23.14 -14.59 1.70
N LEU A 248 22.06 -15.36 1.51
CA LEU A 248 20.86 -14.85 0.85
C LEU A 248 20.17 -13.76 1.69
N GLY A 249 20.14 -13.91 3.00
CA GLY A 249 19.62 -12.88 3.91
C GLY A 249 20.41 -11.57 3.80
N GLN A 250 21.74 -11.63 3.72
CA GLN A 250 22.59 -10.47 3.51
C GLN A 250 22.35 -9.82 2.14
N ILE A 251 22.21 -10.60 1.07
CA ILE A 251 21.91 -10.08 -0.28
C ILE A 251 20.57 -9.34 -0.29
N VAL A 252 19.52 -9.95 0.27
CA VAL A 252 18.19 -9.31 0.37
C VAL A 252 18.25 -8.05 1.23
N PHE A 253 19.02 -8.08 2.33
CA PHE A 253 19.21 -6.91 3.18
C PHE A 253 19.94 -5.77 2.46
N LEU A 254 21.00 -6.07 1.71
CA LEU A 254 21.70 -5.08 0.88
C LEU A 254 20.77 -4.48 -0.17
N TYR A 255 19.99 -5.31 -0.87
CA TYR A 255 18.99 -4.82 -1.82
C TYR A 255 17.95 -3.91 -1.15
N PHE A 256 17.50 -4.26 0.06
CA PHE A 256 16.60 -3.41 0.83
C PHE A 256 17.24 -2.06 1.20
N LEU A 257 18.50 -2.05 1.65
CA LEU A 257 19.22 -0.80 1.94
C LEU A 257 19.42 0.06 0.69
N GLN A 258 19.71 -0.55 -0.45
CA GLN A 258 19.78 0.14 -1.74
C GLN A 258 18.45 0.82 -2.07
N LYS A 259 17.32 0.11 -1.94
CA LYS A 259 15.97 0.67 -2.16
C LYS A 259 15.62 1.80 -1.18
N LYS A 260 16.28 1.87 -0.02
CA LYS A 260 16.15 2.99 0.93
C LYS A 260 17.04 4.19 0.57
N GLY A 261 17.82 4.10 -0.49
CA GLY A 261 18.76 5.14 -0.92
C GLY A 261 20.01 5.22 -0.05
N TRP A 262 20.31 4.19 0.76
CA TRP A 262 21.44 4.25 1.70
C TRP A 262 22.81 4.15 1.03
N PHE A 263 22.88 3.58 -0.17
CA PHE A 263 24.14 3.41 -0.88
C PHE A 263 24.52 4.59 -1.76
N GLY A 264 23.69 5.64 -1.85
CA GLY A 264 24.01 6.85 -2.63
C GLY A 264 24.20 6.61 -4.14
N VAL A 265 23.84 5.42 -4.64
CA VAL A 265 23.83 5.07 -6.06
C VAL A 265 22.36 4.97 -6.49
N PRO A 266 21.97 5.61 -7.61
CA PRO A 266 20.59 5.61 -8.12
C PRO A 266 19.98 4.21 -8.28
#